data_AF-A0A1S1HNT9-F1
#
_entry.id   AF-A0A1S1HNT9-F1
#
_cell.length_a   1.000
_cell.length_b   1.000
_cell.length_c   1.000
_cell.angle_alpha   90.00
_cell.angle_beta   90.00
_cell.angle_gamma   90.00
#
_symmetry.space_group_name_H-M   'P 1'
#
loop_
_entity.id
_entity.type
_entity.pdbx_description
1 polymer ?
#
loop_
_entity_poly.entity_id
_entity_poly.type
_entity_poly.pdbx_seq_one_letter_code
_entity_poly.pdbx_strand_id
1 'polypeptide(L)' 'MNKKEYKSVTISVPISAETNRLLTESAKKAKRSKKVEAVLRISEHLRTVESIEGHYQALLMKY' A
#
# COMPACT_ATOMS: atom_id res chain seq x y z
N MET A 1 25.86 7.22 0.43
CA MET A 1 24.77 6.32 -0.06
C MET A 1 24.62 6.52 -1.57
N ASN A 2 24.95 5.52 -2.38
CA ASN A 2 24.90 5.59 -3.84
C ASN A 2 23.44 5.76 -4.31
N LYS A 3 23.11 6.88 -4.94
CA LYS A 3 21.76 7.20 -5.47
C LYS A 3 21.33 6.32 -6.68
N LYS A 4 21.95 5.16 -6.92
CA LYS A 4 21.78 4.33 -8.12
C LYS A 4 21.05 2.99 -7.92
N GLU A 5 20.66 2.62 -6.70
CA GLU A 5 20.25 1.23 -6.43
C GLU A 5 18.76 0.93 -6.58
N TYR A 6 17.86 1.92 -6.50
CA TYR A 6 16.41 1.70 -6.60
C TYR A 6 15.76 2.60 -7.65
N LYS A 7 15.11 1.99 -8.65
CA LYS A 7 14.35 2.69 -9.70
C LYS A 7 12.87 2.74 -9.33
N SER A 8 12.18 3.79 -9.76
CA SER A 8 10.71 3.85 -9.66
C SER A 8 10.08 2.71 -10.46
N VAL A 9 9.25 1.92 -9.80
CA VAL A 9 8.50 0.80 -10.41
C VAL A 9 7.02 0.97 -10.15
N THR A 10 6.19 0.36 -11.00
CA THR A 10 4.75 0.20 -10.74
C THR A 10 4.51 -1.26 -10.39
N ILE A 11 3.85 -1.50 -9.26
CA ILE A 11 3.41 -2.83 -8.84
C ILE A 11 1.90 -2.92 -8.95
N SER A 12 1.39 -4.09 -9.37
CA SER A 12 -0.03 -4.41 -9.32
C SER A 12 -0.28 -5.34 -8.15
N VAL A 13 -1.04 -4.87 -7.17
CA VAL A 13 -1.31 -5.60 -5.93
C VAL A 13 -2.80 -5.90 -5.83
N PRO A 14 -3.22 -7.18 -5.89
CA PRO A 14 -4.59 -7.55 -5.57
C PRO A 14 -4.85 -7.29 -4.09
N ILE A 15 -5.99 -6.70 -3.77
CA ILE A 15 -6.39 -6.39 -2.40
C ILE A 15 -7.76 -7.03 -2.13
N SER A 16 -8.00 -7.40 -0.88
CA SER A 16 -9.30 -7.92 -0.45
C SER A 16 -10.41 -6.88 -0.64
N ALA A 17 -11.67 -7.32 -0.68
CA ALA A 17 -12.82 -6.43 -0.75
C ALA A 17 -12.87 -5.44 0.43
N GLU A 18 -12.48 -5.91 1.62
CA GLU A 18 -12.38 -5.08 2.82
C GLU A 18 -11.32 -3.98 2.67
N THR A 19 -10.10 -4.34 2.26
CA THR A 19 -9.03 -3.36 2.01
C THR A 19 -9.44 -2.35 0.94
N ASN A 20 -10.13 -2.81 -0.11
CA ASN A 20 -10.66 -1.94 -1.16
C ASN A 20 -11.71 -0.94 -0.65
N ARG A 21 -12.60 -1.38 0.25
CA ARG A 21 -13.58 -0.51 0.92
C ARG A 21 -12.88 0.56 1.74
N LEU A 22 -11.93 0.17 2.60
CA LEU A 22 -11.18 1.10 3.46
C LEU A 22 -10.41 2.14 2.63
N LEU A 23 -9.74 1.72 1.56
CA LEU A 23 -9.04 2.62 0.65
C LEU A 23 -10.00 3.61 -0.03
N THR A 24 -11.18 3.13 -0.45
CA THR A 24 -12.19 3.97 -1.11
C THR A 24 -12.70 5.07 -0.19
N GLU A 25 -13.06 4.72 1.05
CA GLU A 25 -13.57 5.68 2.02
C GLU A 25 -12.50 6.70 2.42
N SER A 26 -11.25 6.26 2.59
CA SER A 26 -10.15 7.20 2.83
C SER A 26 -9.93 8.17 1.67
N ALA A 27 -9.90 7.65 0.43
CA ALA A 27 -9.69 8.46 -0.75
C ALA A 27 -10.78 9.53 -0.92
N LYS A 28 -12.06 9.16 -0.68
CA LYS A 28 -13.19 10.10 -0.65
C LYS A 28 -12.99 11.18 0.41
N LYS A 29 -12.67 10.80 1.66
CA LYS A 29 -12.45 11.75 2.77
C LYS A 29 -11.31 12.72 2.47
N ALA A 30 -10.25 12.25 1.84
CA ALA A 30 -9.10 13.06 1.46
C ALA A 30 -9.29 13.86 0.15
N LYS A 31 -10.42 13.68 -0.56
CA LYS A 31 -10.69 14.23 -1.90
C LYS A 31 -9.61 13.86 -2.93
N ARG A 32 -9.14 12.61 -2.89
CA ARG A 32 -8.10 12.07 -3.80
C ARG A 32 -8.63 10.90 -4.61
N SER A 33 -7.95 10.59 -5.70
CA SER A 33 -8.16 9.31 -6.38
C SER A 33 -7.61 8.17 -5.51
N LYS A 34 -8.19 6.98 -5.66
CA LYS A 34 -7.73 5.78 -4.93
C LYS A 34 -6.28 5.43 -5.21
N LYS A 35 -5.80 5.69 -6.43
CA LYS A 35 -4.40 5.47 -6.82
C LYS A 35 -3.46 6.35 -6.00
N VAL A 36 -3.74 7.65 -5.93
CA VAL A 36 -2.90 8.59 -5.18
C VAL A 36 -2.93 8.27 -3.68
N GLU A 37 -4.12 8.01 -3.14
CA GLU A 37 -4.27 7.66 -1.73
C GLU A 37 -3.54 6.36 -1.37
N ALA A 38 -3.58 5.34 -2.25
CA ALA A 38 -2.82 4.11 -2.05
C ALA A 38 -1.30 4.35 -2.04
N VAL A 39 -0.79 5.13 -2.99
CA VAL A 39 0.64 5.47 -3.06
C VAL A 39 1.08 6.20 -1.79
N LEU A 40 0.30 7.18 -1.32
CA LEU A 40 0.60 7.93 -0.10
C LEU A 40 0.61 7.01 1.12
N ARG A 41 -0.42 6.17 1.27
CA ARG A 41 -0.53 5.24 2.40
C ARG A 41 0.59 4.22 2.43
N ILE A 42 0.94 3.61 1.28
CA ILE A 42 2.05 2.66 1.19
C ILE A 42 3.38 3.36 1.49
N SER A 43 3.62 4.53 0.90
CA SER A 43 4.86 5.29 1.11
C SER A 43 5.04 5.73 2.56
N GLU A 44 3.96 6.14 3.22
CA GLU A 44 4.00 6.55 4.61
C GLU A 44 4.17 5.36 5.55
N HIS A 45 3.45 4.26 5.29
CA HIS A 45 3.55 3.06 6.11
C HIS A 45 4.96 2.47 6.07
N LEU A 46 5.58 2.37 4.88
CA LEU A 46 6.97 1.90 4.75
C LEU A 46 8.01 2.81 5.43
N ARG A 47 7.67 4.09 5.70
CA ARG A 47 8.54 5.02 6.43
C ARG A 47 8.38 4.92 7.94
N THR A 48 7.16 4.64 8.40
CA THR A 48 6.77 4.76 9.82
C THR A 48 6.68 3.40 10.52
N VAL A 49 6.57 2.31 9.77
CA VAL A 49 6.45 0.95 10.27
C VAL A 49 7.65 0.14 9.80
N GLU A 50 8.56 -0.16 10.72
CA GLU A 50 9.82 -0.88 10.46
C GLU A 50 9.58 -2.38 10.22
N SER A 51 8.64 -2.96 10.96
CA SER A 51 8.18 -4.33 10.78
C SER A 51 6.66 -4.40 10.96
N ILE A 52 6.01 -5.21 10.12
CA ILE A 52 4.61 -5.56 10.31
C ILE A 52 4.63 -6.90 11.01
N GLU A 53 4.08 -7.05 12.21
CA GLU A 53 3.89 -8.36 12.86
C GLU A 53 2.47 -8.87 12.58
N GLY A 54 2.31 -10.09 12.05
CA GLY A 54 0.99 -10.66 11.83
C GLY A 54 0.99 -12.02 11.10
N HIS A 55 -0.15 -12.71 11.14
CA HIS A 55 -0.37 -13.94 10.38
C HIS A 55 -0.55 -13.63 8.87
N TYR A 56 0.55 -13.43 8.15
CA TYR A 56 0.56 -13.02 6.72
C TYR A 56 -0.10 -14.03 5.77
N GLN A 57 -0.35 -15.24 6.24
CA GLN A 57 -0.92 -16.34 5.46
C GLN A 57 -2.28 -15.97 4.85
N ALA A 58 -3.08 -15.13 5.52
CA ALA A 58 -4.36 -14.66 4.98
C ALA A 58 -4.20 -13.61 3.86
N LEU A 59 -3.09 -12.86 3.85
CA LEU A 59 -2.81 -11.82 2.84
C LEU A 59 -2.10 -12.37 1.61
N LEU A 60 -1.40 -13.50 1.75
CA LEU A 60 -0.59 -14.14 0.70
C LEU A 60 -1.32 -15.26 -0.05
N MET A 61 -2.62 -15.50 0.16
CA MET A 61 -3.36 -16.64 -0.41
C MET A 61 -3.43 -16.71 -1.96
N LYS A 62 -2.69 -15.89 -2.69
CA LYS A 62 -2.61 -15.96 -4.16
C LYS A 62 -1.25 -15.56 -4.76
N TYR A 63 -0.17 -15.65 -3.98
CA TYR A 63 1.22 -15.56 -4.47
C TYR A 63 2.10 -16.64 -3.83
#